data_AF-A0A0D3JDK0-F1
#
_entry.id   AF-A0A0D3JDK0-F1
#
_cell.length_a   1.000
_cell.length_b   1.000
_cell.length_c   1.000
_cell.angle_alpha   90.00
_cell.angle_beta   90.00
_cell.angle_gamma   90.00
#
_symmetry.space_group_name_H-M   'P 1'
#
loop_
_entity.id
_entity.type
_entity.pdbx_description
1 polymer ?
#
loop_
_entity_poly.entity_id
_entity_poly.type
_entity_poly.pdbx_seq_one_letter_code
_entity_poly.pdbx_strand_id
1 'polypeptide(L)'
;FFEPFSSDWESRWLVSKDADFQGTWIHEAYTEPEGTPGDKGLMVGNEAKKHAVSHLFKEPIDPKGTGLVVQYELHMKKDLKCGGAYLKLLTASEELDHDGFKAETPYTIMFGPDKCGGTNKVHFILRHKSPATGEWEEKHLKKAPTPLLAVGETHLYTAIVGADNTVTLLIDNEEKVKASLLESDDFTPPVNPPKEIDDPDDKKPDDWARESSRPPP
;
A
#
# COMPACT_ATOMS: atom_id res chain seq x y z
N PHE A 1 16.79 -4.11 4.40
CA PHE A 1 17.01 -2.67 4.60
C PHE A 1 16.46 -2.31 5.97
N PHE A 2 17.12 -1.43 6.71
CA PHE A 2 16.68 -0.95 8.01
C PHE A 2 17.01 0.54 8.10
N GLU A 3 16.01 1.35 8.47
CA GLU A 3 16.14 2.79 8.59
C GLU A 3 15.68 3.23 9.98
N PRO A 4 16.61 3.61 10.87
CA PRO A 4 16.28 4.12 12.20
C PRO A 4 16.04 5.64 12.22
N PHE A 5 16.13 6.33 11.07
CA PHE A 5 16.12 7.79 10.96
C PHE A 5 17.08 8.45 11.95
N SER A 6 18.36 8.12 11.88
CA SER A 6 19.41 8.81 12.64
C SER A 6 19.62 10.26 12.15
N SER A 7 20.39 11.07 12.88
CA SER A 7 20.60 12.50 12.57
C SER A 7 21.18 12.80 11.18
N ASP A 8 21.79 11.81 10.54
CA ASP A 8 22.35 11.88 9.19
C ASP A 8 21.37 11.41 8.10
N TRP A 9 20.06 11.29 8.39
CA TRP A 9 19.05 10.76 7.45
C TRP A 9 19.04 11.50 6.09
N GLU A 10 19.31 12.81 6.06
CA GLU A 10 19.38 13.61 4.82
C GLU A 10 20.51 13.18 3.88
N SER A 11 21.53 12.46 4.38
CA SER A 11 22.57 11.87 3.53
C SER A 11 22.10 10.60 2.80
N ARG A 12 21.03 9.97 3.30
CA ARG A 12 20.45 8.73 2.76
C ARG A 12 19.17 9.01 1.97
N TRP A 13 18.34 9.93 2.42
CA TRP A 13 17.01 10.17 1.87
C TRP A 13 16.96 11.45 1.04
N LEU A 14 16.28 11.37 -0.10
CA LEU A 14 16.04 12.48 -0.99
C LEU A 14 14.59 12.94 -0.85
N VAL A 15 14.40 14.18 -0.42
CA VAL A 15 13.11 14.85 -0.50
C VAL A 15 12.78 15.09 -1.97
N SER A 16 11.54 14.81 -2.36
CA SER A 16 11.08 15.01 -3.74
C SER A 16 11.25 16.46 -4.19
N LYS A 17 11.70 16.66 -5.42
CA LYS A 17 11.75 17.98 -6.08
C LYS A 17 10.53 18.25 -6.98
N ASP A 18 9.59 17.31 -7.05
CA ASP A 18 8.39 17.43 -7.87
C ASP A 18 7.44 18.47 -7.24
N ALA A 19 6.90 19.35 -8.08
CA ALA A 19 6.06 20.48 -7.68
C ALA A 19 4.76 20.05 -6.96
N ASP A 20 4.36 18.79 -7.13
CA ASP A 20 3.23 18.20 -6.42
C ASP A 20 3.51 17.98 -4.92
N PHE A 21 4.77 17.81 -4.52
CA PHE A 21 5.17 17.48 -3.15
C PHE A 21 5.86 18.67 -2.45
N GLN A 22 5.05 19.58 -1.93
CA GLN A 22 5.51 20.83 -1.30
C GLN A 22 5.65 20.75 0.24
N GLY A 23 5.42 19.57 0.81
CA GLY A 23 5.48 19.32 2.24
C GLY A 23 6.92 19.23 2.76
N THR A 24 7.18 19.77 3.94
CA THR A 24 8.47 19.69 4.61
C THR A 24 8.55 18.51 5.57
N TRP A 25 9.74 18.04 5.87
CA TRP A 25 9.97 16.96 6.84
C TRP A 25 10.63 17.50 8.10
N ILE A 26 10.24 16.97 9.25
CA ILE A 26 10.79 17.31 10.57
C ILE A 26 11.44 16.06 11.16
N HIS A 27 12.67 16.19 11.64
CA HIS A 27 13.39 15.12 12.31
C HIS A 27 13.42 15.35 13.81
N GLU A 28 12.61 14.61 14.57
CA GLU A 28 12.42 14.86 16.00
C GLU A 28 12.14 13.58 16.77
N ALA A 29 12.12 13.67 18.11
CA ALA A 29 11.83 12.54 18.97
C ALA A 29 10.46 11.94 18.65
N TYR A 30 10.43 10.61 18.52
CA TYR A 30 9.28 9.87 18.05
C TYR A 30 8.12 9.88 19.07
N THR A 31 8.44 9.73 20.35
CA THR A 31 7.50 9.65 21.48
C THR A 31 8.02 10.51 22.63
N GLU A 32 7.22 11.47 23.10
CA GLU A 32 7.50 12.19 24.36
C GLU A 32 6.35 11.99 25.35
N PRO A 33 6.61 11.70 26.64
CA PRO A 33 7.90 11.36 27.27
C PRO A 33 8.24 9.86 27.24
N GLU A 34 7.38 9.00 26.69
CA GLU A 34 7.43 7.53 26.86
C GLU A 34 8.36 6.79 25.86
N GLY A 35 9.28 7.52 25.22
CA GLY A 35 10.21 6.98 24.21
C GLY A 35 11.55 6.50 24.72
N THR A 36 12.22 5.68 23.90
CA THR A 36 13.65 5.43 24.06
C THR A 36 14.43 6.73 23.89
N PRO A 37 15.26 7.16 24.87
CA PRO A 37 16.02 8.40 24.75
C PRO A 37 16.90 8.42 23.50
N GLY A 38 16.78 9.49 22.71
CA GLY A 38 17.54 9.68 21.47
C GLY A 38 16.93 9.02 20.24
N ASP A 39 15.83 8.29 20.38
CA ASP A 39 15.08 7.73 19.26
C ASP A 39 14.27 8.81 18.54
N LYS A 40 14.48 8.93 17.23
CA LYS A 40 13.93 10.01 16.41
C LYS A 40 13.26 9.41 15.18
N GLY A 41 12.15 10.03 14.79
CA GLY A 41 11.41 9.69 13.58
C GLY A 41 11.43 10.82 12.57
N LEU A 42 11.07 10.47 11.34
CA LEU A 42 10.81 11.43 10.28
C LEU A 42 9.31 11.77 10.25
N MET A 43 8.98 13.03 10.50
CA MET A 43 7.62 13.54 10.64
C MET A 43 7.23 14.45 9.48
N VAL A 44 5.95 14.39 9.07
CA VAL A 44 5.34 15.36 8.16
C VAL A 44 5.21 16.73 8.85
N GLY A 45 5.79 17.76 8.26
CA GLY A 45 5.92 19.07 8.90
C GLY A 45 4.81 20.07 8.58
N ASN A 46 3.96 19.81 7.60
CA ASN A 46 2.91 20.72 7.20
C ASN A 46 1.55 20.04 7.08
N GLU A 47 0.50 20.75 7.45
CA GLU A 47 -0.88 20.33 7.20
C GLU A 47 -1.27 20.61 5.73
N ALA A 48 -2.19 19.81 5.18
CA ALA A 48 -2.78 20.00 3.85
C ALA A 48 -1.78 20.10 2.68
N LYS A 49 -0.62 19.45 2.78
CA LYS A 49 0.36 19.32 1.69
C LYS A 49 0.69 17.86 1.41
N LYS A 50 0.98 17.53 0.15
CA LYS A 50 1.57 16.23 -0.19
C LYS A 50 3.05 16.23 0.23
N HIS A 51 3.50 15.11 0.78
CA HIS A 51 4.88 14.90 1.20
C HIS A 51 5.44 13.71 0.44
N ALA A 52 6.69 13.81 0.01
CA ALA A 52 7.41 12.68 -0.56
C ALA A 52 8.88 12.76 -0.19
N VAL A 53 9.41 11.62 0.24
CA VAL A 53 10.82 11.38 0.52
C VAL A 53 11.10 9.94 0.12
N SER A 54 12.27 9.71 -0.47
CA SER A 54 12.63 8.40 -1.01
C SER A 54 14.08 8.07 -0.73
N HIS A 55 14.36 6.79 -0.53
CA HIS A 55 15.70 6.24 -0.49
C HIS A 55 15.83 5.17 -1.56
N LEU A 56 16.89 5.26 -2.37
CA LEU A 56 17.21 4.24 -3.37
C LEU A 56 18.06 3.15 -2.72
N PHE A 57 17.59 1.91 -2.76
CA PHE A 57 18.39 0.78 -2.29
C PHE A 57 19.63 0.58 -3.17
N LYS A 58 20.72 0.10 -2.56
CA LYS A 58 21.96 -0.20 -3.30
C LYS A 58 21.75 -1.21 -4.43
N GLU A 59 20.86 -2.17 -4.21
CA GLU A 59 20.50 -3.19 -5.17
C GLU A 59 18.97 -3.39 -5.15
N PRO A 60 18.34 -3.74 -6.29
CA PRO A 60 16.95 -4.12 -6.33
C PRO A 60 16.65 -5.30 -5.40
N ILE A 61 15.51 -5.26 -4.72
CA ILE A 61 15.02 -6.38 -3.92
C ILE A 61 14.28 -7.34 -4.86
N ASP A 62 14.76 -8.58 -4.98
CA ASP A 62 14.05 -9.67 -5.66
C ASP A 62 13.44 -10.62 -4.61
N PRO A 63 12.12 -10.60 -4.40
CA PRO A 63 11.46 -11.46 -3.42
C PRO A 63 11.17 -12.88 -3.94
N LYS A 64 11.57 -13.21 -5.18
CA LYS A 64 11.25 -14.50 -5.80
C LYS A 64 11.83 -15.66 -4.99
N GLY A 65 10.96 -16.59 -4.57
CA GLY A 65 11.33 -17.80 -3.84
C GLY A 65 11.58 -17.61 -2.34
N THR A 66 11.73 -16.37 -1.86
CA THR A 66 11.95 -16.06 -0.43
C THR A 66 10.80 -15.31 0.22
N GLY A 67 9.99 -14.60 -0.58
CA GLY A 67 8.99 -13.65 -0.08
C GLY A 67 9.59 -12.29 0.26
N LEU A 68 8.75 -11.40 0.79
CA LEU A 68 9.07 -10.04 1.19
C LEU A 68 8.37 -9.71 2.51
N VAL A 69 9.09 -9.05 3.42
CA VAL A 69 8.51 -8.45 4.62
C VAL A 69 8.78 -6.95 4.59
N VAL A 70 7.72 -6.16 4.76
CA VAL A 70 7.76 -4.71 4.86
C VAL A 70 7.15 -4.33 6.20
N GLN A 71 7.90 -3.59 7.01
CA GLN A 71 7.48 -3.22 8.35
C GLN A 71 7.92 -1.79 8.65
N TYR A 72 7.04 -1.00 9.27
CA TYR A 72 7.37 0.33 9.78
C TYR A 72 6.44 0.71 10.93
N GLU A 73 6.88 1.69 11.71
CA GLU A 73 6.10 2.24 12.81
C GLU A 73 5.51 3.60 12.40
N LEU A 74 4.31 3.86 12.88
CA LEU A 74 3.63 5.13 12.71
C LEU A 74 3.19 5.64 14.08
N HIS A 75 3.62 6.86 14.42
CA HIS A 75 3.19 7.57 15.60
C HIS A 75 2.35 8.78 15.24
N MET A 76 1.14 8.84 15.79
CA MET A 76 0.19 9.90 15.51
C MET A 76 0.30 11.01 16.54
N LYS A 77 1.04 12.09 16.24
CA LYS A 77 1.08 13.29 17.12
C LYS A 77 -0.18 14.16 17.06
N LYS A 78 -0.94 14.04 15.97
CA LYS A 78 -2.17 14.80 15.72
C LYS A 78 -3.21 13.89 15.09
N ASP A 79 -4.48 14.23 15.27
CA ASP A 79 -5.58 13.51 14.63
C ASP A 79 -5.50 13.64 13.10
N LEU A 80 -5.58 12.49 12.42
CA LEU A 80 -5.61 12.42 10.96
C LEU A 80 -7.06 12.45 10.48
N LYS A 81 -7.50 13.59 9.95
CA LYS A 81 -8.86 13.73 9.37
C LYS A 81 -8.93 13.26 7.92
N CYS A 82 -7.96 13.69 7.13
CA CYS A 82 -7.79 13.31 5.73
C CYS A 82 -6.30 13.30 5.39
N GLY A 83 -5.76 12.13 5.08
CA GLY A 83 -4.38 11.95 4.62
C GLY A 83 -3.96 10.48 4.65
N GLY A 84 -2.89 10.19 3.91
CA GLY A 84 -2.25 8.88 3.86
C GLY A 84 -0.95 8.87 4.65
N ALA A 85 -0.69 7.78 5.34
CA ALA A 85 0.54 7.50 6.07
C ALA A 85 1.14 6.17 5.61
N TYR A 86 1.16 5.95 4.29
CA TYR A 86 1.60 4.71 3.65
C TYR A 86 2.99 4.85 3.01
N LEU A 87 3.65 3.72 2.81
CA LEU A 87 4.88 3.60 2.04
C LEU A 87 4.59 3.11 0.62
N LYS A 88 5.47 3.48 -0.31
CA LYS A 88 5.53 2.91 -1.66
C LYS A 88 6.89 2.25 -1.87
N LEU A 89 6.89 0.99 -2.27
CA LEU A 89 8.06 0.30 -2.80
C LEU A 89 8.11 0.54 -4.31
N LEU A 90 9.08 1.34 -4.74
CA LEU A 90 9.23 1.76 -6.13
C LEU A 90 9.66 0.58 -7.01
N THR A 91 9.17 0.55 -8.25
CA THR A 91 9.60 -0.45 -9.24
C THR A 91 11.03 -0.14 -9.65
N ALA A 92 11.93 -1.11 -9.52
CA ALA A 92 13.32 -0.93 -9.93
C ALA A 92 13.42 -0.53 -11.41
N SER A 93 14.05 0.61 -11.67
CA SER A 93 14.39 1.10 -13.01
C SER A 93 15.64 1.98 -12.94
N GLU A 94 16.32 2.13 -14.08
CA GLU A 94 17.49 3.01 -14.20
C GLU A 94 17.13 4.50 -14.06
N GLU A 95 15.84 4.85 -14.13
CA GLU A 95 15.33 6.23 -14.11
C GLU A 95 15.18 6.81 -12.69
N LEU A 96 15.41 6.02 -11.64
CA LEU A 96 15.19 6.40 -10.23
C LEU A 96 16.31 7.27 -9.61
N ASP A 97 17.34 7.64 -10.37
CA ASP A 97 18.64 8.07 -9.83
C ASP A 97 18.66 9.51 -9.25
N HIS A 98 18.02 10.51 -9.85
CA HIS A 98 18.51 11.89 -9.63
C HIS A 98 17.60 12.90 -8.88
N ASP A 99 16.28 12.77 -8.94
CA ASP A 99 15.36 13.81 -8.41
C ASP A 99 14.46 13.35 -7.25
N GLY A 100 14.74 12.15 -6.71
CA GLY A 100 13.85 11.49 -5.77
C GLY A 100 12.52 11.09 -6.41
N PHE A 101 11.54 10.78 -5.56
CA PHE A 101 10.20 10.36 -5.99
C PHE A 101 9.45 11.48 -6.74
N LYS A 102 8.82 11.14 -7.86
CA LYS A 102 7.86 11.96 -8.63
C LYS A 102 6.46 11.33 -8.61
N ALA A 103 5.41 12.09 -8.85
CA ALA A 103 4.04 11.59 -8.77
C ALA A 103 3.78 10.38 -9.70
N GLU A 104 4.41 10.37 -10.86
CA GLU A 104 4.30 9.34 -11.90
C GLU A 104 5.25 8.16 -11.68
N THR A 105 6.10 8.20 -10.65
CA THR A 105 7.12 7.18 -10.42
C THR A 105 6.45 5.83 -10.21
N PRO A 106 6.80 4.82 -11.04
CA PRO A 106 6.18 3.51 -10.93
C PRO A 106 6.52 2.87 -9.59
N TYR A 107 5.51 2.29 -8.94
CA TYR A 107 5.68 1.50 -7.73
C TYR A 107 5.15 0.08 -7.93
N THR A 108 5.67 -0.85 -7.15
CA THR A 108 5.26 -2.26 -7.15
C THR A 108 4.29 -2.55 -6.01
N ILE A 109 4.56 -2.03 -4.81
CA ILE A 109 3.69 -2.21 -3.63
C ILE A 109 3.41 -0.85 -2.99
N MET A 110 2.16 -0.58 -2.66
CA MET A 110 1.78 0.49 -1.73
C MET A 110 1.16 -0.14 -0.48
N PHE A 111 1.68 0.20 0.69
CA PHE A 111 1.27 -0.40 1.95
C PHE A 111 1.20 0.63 3.07
N GLY A 112 0.09 0.67 3.79
CA GLY A 112 -0.06 1.44 5.03
C GLY A 112 -1.41 2.13 5.21
N PRO A 113 -1.63 2.83 6.33
CA PRO A 113 -2.87 3.52 6.63
C PRO A 113 -3.21 4.64 5.64
N ASP A 114 -4.49 4.73 5.29
CA ASP A 114 -5.09 5.88 4.64
C ASP A 114 -6.45 6.16 5.27
N LYS A 115 -6.66 7.42 5.66
CA LYS A 115 -7.92 7.90 6.22
C LYS A 115 -8.27 9.21 5.55
N CYS A 116 -9.35 9.23 4.78
CA CYS A 116 -9.92 10.45 4.23
C CYS A 116 -11.40 10.26 3.88
N GLY A 117 -12.28 11.07 4.49
CA GLY A 117 -13.71 10.97 4.28
C GLY A 117 -14.25 9.60 4.67
N GLY A 118 -14.86 8.88 3.71
CA GLY A 118 -15.35 7.51 3.91
C GLY A 118 -14.27 6.43 3.89
N THR A 119 -13.04 6.76 3.47
CA THR A 119 -11.91 5.83 3.48
C THR A 119 -11.29 5.82 4.87
N ASN A 120 -11.17 4.64 5.47
CA ASN A 120 -10.44 4.42 6.72
C ASN A 120 -9.92 2.97 6.75
N LYS A 121 -8.80 2.72 6.04
CA LYS A 121 -8.27 1.36 5.83
C LYS A 121 -6.76 1.34 5.71
N VAL A 122 -6.14 0.21 6.03
CA VAL A 122 -4.74 -0.09 5.71
C VAL A 122 -4.70 -0.62 4.29
N HIS A 123 -4.16 0.18 3.37
CA HIS A 123 -3.99 -0.23 1.99
C HIS A 123 -2.93 -1.31 1.88
N PHE A 124 -3.20 -2.31 1.05
CA PHE A 124 -2.19 -3.12 0.40
C PHE A 124 -2.57 -3.17 -1.08
N ILE A 125 -1.74 -2.57 -1.92
CA ILE A 125 -1.93 -2.48 -3.36
C ILE A 125 -0.72 -3.11 -4.03
N LEU A 126 -0.95 -4.11 -4.86
CA LEU A 126 0.06 -4.69 -5.73
C LEU A 126 -0.15 -4.15 -7.14
N ARG A 127 0.85 -3.47 -7.70
CA ARG A 127 0.83 -3.11 -9.11
C ARG A 127 1.36 -4.28 -9.92
N HIS A 128 0.52 -4.84 -10.78
CA HIS A 128 0.84 -6.03 -11.57
C HIS A 128 0.48 -5.80 -13.04
N LYS A 129 1.34 -6.30 -13.93
CA LYS A 129 1.05 -6.28 -15.37
C LYS A 129 0.09 -7.40 -15.69
N SER A 130 -1.13 -7.05 -16.09
CA SER A 130 -2.17 -8.01 -16.47
C SER A 130 -1.68 -8.89 -17.62
N PRO A 131 -1.69 -10.22 -17.48
CA PRO A 131 -1.30 -11.10 -18.58
C PRO A 131 -2.35 -11.14 -19.71
N ALA A 132 -3.59 -10.73 -19.42
CA ALA A 132 -4.67 -10.69 -20.41
C ALA A 132 -4.62 -9.43 -21.29
N THR A 133 -4.46 -8.25 -20.68
CA THR A 133 -4.49 -6.97 -21.39
C THR A 133 -3.09 -6.43 -21.71
N GLY A 134 -2.06 -6.89 -20.99
CA GLY A 134 -0.71 -6.35 -21.07
C GLY A 134 -0.54 -5.00 -20.36
N GLU A 135 -1.58 -4.47 -19.75
CA GLU A 135 -1.57 -3.18 -19.05
C GLU A 135 -1.17 -3.33 -17.58
N TRP A 136 -0.60 -2.27 -17.00
CA TRP A 136 -0.28 -2.23 -15.57
C TRP A 136 -1.51 -1.82 -14.76
N GLU A 137 -1.95 -2.69 -13.86
CA GLU A 137 -3.13 -2.47 -13.05
C GLU A 137 -2.78 -2.48 -11.56
N GLU A 138 -3.48 -1.65 -10.79
CA GLU A 138 -3.41 -1.62 -9.32
C GLU A 138 -4.41 -2.64 -8.76
N LYS A 139 -3.89 -3.69 -8.12
CA LYS A 139 -4.68 -4.74 -7.49
C LYS A 139 -4.83 -4.40 -6.01
N HIS A 140 -6.02 -4.00 -5.60
CA HIS A 140 -6.32 -3.56 -4.23
C HIS A 140 -6.83 -4.73 -3.39
N LEU A 141 -6.30 -4.87 -2.16
CA LEU A 141 -6.86 -5.78 -1.16
C LEU A 141 -8.31 -5.38 -0.84
N LYS A 142 -9.26 -6.31 -1.02
CA LYS A 142 -10.70 -6.09 -0.82
C LYS A 142 -11.04 -5.90 0.66
N LYS A 143 -10.63 -6.84 1.49
CA LYS A 143 -10.94 -6.88 2.93
C LYS A 143 -9.83 -6.18 3.73
N ALA A 144 -9.56 -4.93 3.42
CA ALA A 144 -8.55 -4.14 4.11
C ALA A 144 -8.93 -3.89 5.58
N PRO A 145 -8.02 -4.04 6.55
CA PRO A 145 -8.32 -3.81 7.95
C PRO A 145 -8.38 -2.30 8.26
N THR A 146 -9.08 -1.93 9.33
CA THR A 146 -9.09 -0.55 9.82
C THR A 146 -7.76 -0.20 10.50
N PRO A 147 -7.14 0.95 10.22
CA PRO A 147 -5.90 1.36 10.86
C PRO A 147 -6.15 1.83 12.30
N LEU A 148 -5.16 1.62 13.17
CA LEU A 148 -5.10 2.23 14.49
C LEU A 148 -4.42 3.60 14.38
N LEU A 149 -5.17 4.68 14.59
CA LEU A 149 -4.68 6.06 14.39
C LEU A 149 -4.92 6.93 15.64
N ALA A 150 -4.91 6.31 16.82
CA ALA A 150 -5.09 7.02 18.08
C ALA A 150 -3.94 8.00 18.33
N VAL A 151 -4.27 9.22 18.75
CA VAL A 151 -3.26 10.26 19.00
C VAL A 151 -2.44 9.90 20.23
N GLY A 152 -1.11 10.03 20.12
CA GLY A 152 -0.16 9.70 21.17
C GLY A 152 0.24 8.23 21.20
N GLU A 153 -0.34 7.39 20.35
CA GLU A 153 0.01 5.98 20.23
C GLU A 153 0.94 5.73 19.05
N THR A 154 1.79 4.72 19.23
CA THR A 154 2.66 4.16 18.21
C THR A 154 2.09 2.82 17.80
N HIS A 155 1.91 2.61 16.50
CA HIS A 155 1.50 1.32 15.96
C HIS A 155 2.50 0.79 14.93
N LEU A 156 2.75 -0.51 14.98
CA LEU A 156 3.61 -1.25 14.07
C LEU A 156 2.77 -1.86 12.94
N TYR A 157 3.06 -1.48 11.70
CA TYR A 157 2.39 -2.03 10.53
C TYR A 157 3.33 -2.96 9.77
N THR A 158 2.89 -4.20 9.56
CA THR A 158 3.68 -5.22 8.84
C THR A 158 2.88 -5.81 7.69
N ALA A 159 3.48 -5.88 6.51
CA ALA A 159 3.00 -6.64 5.37
C ALA A 159 3.99 -7.75 5.04
N ILE A 160 3.50 -8.98 5.01
CA ILE A 160 4.26 -10.17 4.64
C ILE A 160 3.70 -10.70 3.34
N VAL A 161 4.53 -10.74 2.30
CA VAL A 161 4.24 -11.41 1.03
C VAL A 161 5.03 -12.71 1.01
N GLY A 162 4.34 -13.83 1.21
CA GLY A 162 4.94 -15.16 1.23
C GLY A 162 5.40 -15.61 -0.16
N ALA A 163 6.40 -16.50 -0.20
CA ALA A 163 6.81 -17.17 -1.44
C ALA A 163 5.70 -18.07 -2.04
N ASP A 164 4.67 -18.38 -1.25
CA ASP A 164 3.46 -19.11 -1.62
C ASP A 164 2.33 -18.22 -2.19
N ASN A 165 2.62 -16.94 -2.46
CA ASN A 165 1.67 -15.92 -2.91
C ASN A 165 0.61 -15.53 -1.88
N THR A 166 0.82 -15.84 -0.60
CA THR A 166 -0.02 -15.31 0.47
C THR A 166 0.40 -13.90 0.87
N VAL A 167 -0.56 -13.06 1.25
CA VAL A 167 -0.34 -11.72 1.82
C VAL A 167 -0.95 -11.71 3.20
N THR A 168 -0.13 -11.42 4.21
CA THR A 168 -0.57 -11.27 5.60
C THR A 168 -0.29 -9.86 6.08
N LEU A 169 -1.30 -9.18 6.61
CA LEU A 169 -1.17 -7.88 7.23
C LEU A 169 -1.29 -8.00 8.74
N LEU A 170 -0.30 -7.46 9.45
CA LEU A 170 -0.27 -7.42 10.89
C LEU A 170 -0.26 -5.96 11.37
N ILE A 171 -0.98 -5.71 12.45
CA ILE A 171 -0.92 -4.46 13.20
C ILE A 171 -0.52 -4.84 14.63
N ASP A 172 0.55 -4.26 15.15
CA ASP A 172 1.10 -4.55 16.47
C ASP A 172 1.41 -6.05 16.68
N ASN A 173 1.94 -6.69 15.63
CA ASN A 173 2.21 -8.14 15.53
C ASN A 173 0.97 -9.05 15.62
N GLU A 174 -0.25 -8.48 15.59
CA GLU A 174 -1.49 -9.25 15.48
C GLU A 174 -1.92 -9.35 14.03
N GLU A 175 -2.16 -10.58 13.55
CA GLU A 175 -2.73 -10.82 12.22
C GLU A 175 -4.13 -10.20 12.13
N LYS A 176 -4.31 -9.25 11.20
CA LYS A 176 -5.61 -8.63 10.93
C LYS A 176 -6.23 -9.17 9.65
N VAL A 177 -5.40 -9.51 8.67
CA VAL A 177 -5.84 -10.05 7.38
C VAL A 177 -4.84 -11.07 6.87
N LYS A 178 -5.37 -12.15 6.31
CA LYS A 178 -4.64 -13.09 5.48
C LYS A 178 -5.40 -13.26 4.17
N ALA A 179 -4.69 -13.08 3.06
CA ALA A 179 -5.20 -13.08 1.70
C ALA A 179 -4.27 -13.88 0.79
N SER A 180 -4.75 -14.27 -0.38
CA SER A 180 -3.97 -14.89 -1.44
C SER A 180 -3.99 -14.00 -2.68
N LEU A 181 -2.83 -13.75 -3.27
CA LEU A 181 -2.74 -13.05 -4.56
C LEU A 181 -3.42 -13.83 -5.69
N LEU A 182 -3.61 -15.15 -5.52
CA LEU A 182 -4.18 -16.00 -6.55
C LEU A 182 -5.71 -16.05 -6.53
N GLU A 183 -6.33 -15.66 -5.40
CA GLU A 183 -7.78 -15.75 -5.21
C GLU A 183 -8.47 -14.47 -5.68
N SER A 184 -9.50 -14.63 -6.51
CA SER A 184 -10.28 -13.50 -7.03
C SER A 184 -11.04 -12.75 -5.94
N ASP A 185 -11.31 -13.39 -4.80
CA ASP A 185 -12.10 -12.84 -3.70
C ASP A 185 -11.30 -11.94 -2.76
N ASP A 186 -9.98 -11.93 -2.89
CA ASP A 186 -9.09 -11.16 -2.02
C ASP A 186 -8.62 -9.83 -2.66
N PHE A 187 -8.54 -9.76 -3.99
CA PHE A 187 -8.06 -8.58 -4.72
C PHE A 187 -9.05 -8.07 -5.76
N THR A 188 -9.13 -6.74 -5.91
CA THR A 188 -9.86 -6.06 -6.98
C THR A 188 -8.93 -5.14 -7.78
N PRO A 189 -8.83 -5.31 -9.11
CA PRO A 189 -9.28 -6.49 -9.86
C PRO A 189 -8.49 -7.75 -9.42
N PRO A 190 -8.95 -8.96 -9.78
CA PRO A 190 -8.18 -10.17 -9.55
C PRO A 190 -6.78 -10.08 -10.20
N VAL A 191 -5.75 -10.63 -9.54
CA VAL A 191 -4.38 -10.63 -10.09
C VAL A 191 -4.31 -11.50 -11.33
N ASN A 192 -4.88 -12.71 -11.24
CA ASN A 192 -5.01 -13.62 -12.36
C ASN A 192 -6.31 -13.35 -13.12
N PRO A 193 -6.31 -13.49 -14.46
CA PRO A 193 -7.54 -13.46 -15.24
C PRO A 193 -8.55 -14.50 -14.73
N PRO A 194 -9.86 -14.26 -14.91
CA PRO A 194 -10.88 -15.26 -14.65
C PRO A 194 -10.55 -16.57 -15.37
N LYS A 195 -10.83 -17.71 -14.72
CA LYS A 195 -10.66 -19.03 -15.36
C LYS A 195 -11.65 -19.24 -16.50
N GLU A 196 -12.78 -18.55 -16.45
CA GLU A 196 -13.88 -18.62 -17.41
C GLU A 196 -14.13 -17.23 -17.98
N ILE A 197 -14.33 -17.16 -19.28
CA ILE A 197 -14.76 -15.95 -19.99
C ILE A 197 -16.14 -16.22 -20.57
N ASP A 198 -17.06 -15.26 -20.45
CA ASP A 198 -18.34 -15.35 -21.16
C ASP A 198 -18.06 -15.33 -22.68
N ASP A 199 -18.72 -16.24 -23.41
CA ASP A 199 -18.57 -16.32 -24.85
C ASP A 199 -19.21 -15.06 -25.48
N PRO A 200 -18.42 -14.21 -26.18
CA PRO A 200 -18.94 -12.99 -26.78
C PRO A 200 -19.97 -13.25 -27.90
N ASP A 201 -20.00 -14.46 -28.45
CA ASP A 201 -20.98 -14.89 -29.44
C ASP A 201 -22.23 -15.52 -28.79
N ASP A 202 -22.26 -15.68 -27.45
CA ASP A 202 -23.43 -16.19 -26.75
C ASP A 202 -24.58 -15.17 -26.85
N LYS A 203 -25.68 -15.64 -27.42
CA LYS A 203 -26.91 -14.89 -27.55
C LYS A 203 -28.01 -15.70 -26.90
N LYS A 204 -28.72 -15.06 -25.99
CA LYS A 204 -29.94 -15.62 -25.41
C LYS A 204 -30.86 -16.11 -26.55
N PRO A 205 -31.23 -17.39 -26.60
CA PRO A 205 -32.15 -17.91 -27.61
C PRO A 205 -33.52 -17.23 -27.56
N ASP A 206 -34.13 -17.03 -28.72
CA ASP A 206 -35.43 -16.34 -28.86
C ASP A 206 -36.57 -17.08 -28.14
N ASP A 207 -36.45 -18.40 -27.95
CA ASP A 207 -37.43 -19.28 -27.29
C ASP A 207 -37.28 -19.34 -25.76
N TRP A 208 -36.26 -18.68 -25.20
CA TRP A 208 -35.99 -18.68 -23.77
C TRP A 208 -36.95 -17.74 -23.03
N ALA A 209 -38.16 -18.25 -22.77
CA ALA A 209 -39.19 -17.57 -21.98
C ALA A 209 -38.71 -17.30 -20.55
N ARG A 210 -38.92 -16.07 -20.05
CA ARG A 210 -38.83 -15.81 -18.61
C ARG A 210 -40.11 -16.37 -18.00
N GLU A 211 -40.01 -17.50 -17.33
CA GLU A 211 -41.13 -18.09 -16.60
C GLU A 211 -41.43 -17.22 -15.36
N SER A 212 -42.05 -16.06 -15.58
CA SER A 212 -42.60 -15.25 -14.50
C SER A 212 -43.94 -15.86 -14.12
N SER A 213 -43.93 -16.58 -13.01
CA SER A 213 -45.09 -16.99 -12.21
C SER A 213 -46.19 -17.69 -13.01
N ARG A 214 -46.11 -19.02 -13.10
CA ARG A 214 -47.26 -19.85 -13.41
C ARG A 214 -48.32 -19.63 -12.31
N PRO A 215 -49.55 -19.18 -12.63
CA PRO A 215 -50.60 -19.06 -11.61
C PRO A 215 -50.93 -20.45 -11.06
N PRO A 216 -51.29 -20.55 -9.76
CA PRO A 216 -51.59 -21.83 -9.13
C PRO A 216 -52.85 -22.47 -9.75
N PRO A 217 -52.95 -23.82 -9.69
CA PRO A 217 -53.99 -24.61 -10.35
C PRO A 217 -55.40 -24.39 -9.81
#